data_AF-A0A7X3P1M6-F1
#
_entry.id   AF-A0A7X3P1M6-F1
#
_cell.length_a   1.000
_cell.length_b   1.000
_cell.length_c   1.000
_cell.angle_alpha   90.00
_cell.angle_beta   90.00
_cell.angle_gamma   90.00
#
_symmetry.space_group_name_H-M   'P 1'
#
loop_
_entity.id
_entity.type
_entity.pdbx_description
1 polymer ?
#
loop_
_entity_poly.entity_id
_entity_poly.type
_entity_poly.pdbx_seq_one_letter_code
_entity_poly.pdbx_strand_id
1 'polypeptide(L)'
;MKLIIQAGIVILMIASLNNAAKCALEASGEKAPIARGENLIAGAAVNDSAGSSDLTLIIQLKIDGKIVVDEGHKCTAIQPEENIPSDKDPTGWTQPKFDDKDWEKGEYGVGYGDNDDNLVIGKGDLAMVYSRAVFEVKSIRSNSKVELGADFDDGCVIWINGVEVARESNTDIPDEPEWDSWTDKGSGHSHEASKTDPPTYEFVELDVKVIGNPFAVEPADKLAASWGEIKAGY
;
A
#
# COMPACT_ATOMS: atom_id res chain seq x y z
N MET A 1 8.07 -10.50 73.41
CA MET A 1 8.48 -11.33 72.26
C MET A 1 7.23 -11.77 71.50
N LYS A 2 6.83 -11.00 70.48
CA LYS A 2 6.24 -11.49 69.23
C LYS A 2 6.12 -10.29 68.29
N LEU A 3 6.98 -10.28 67.28
CA LEU A 3 6.85 -9.44 66.09
C LEU A 3 5.50 -9.78 65.45
N ILE A 4 4.67 -8.78 65.20
CA ILE A 4 3.57 -8.90 64.25
C ILE A 4 3.97 -8.02 63.07
N ILE A 5 4.50 -8.67 62.04
CA ILE A 5 4.82 -8.08 60.75
C ILE A 5 3.47 -7.83 60.06
N GLN A 6 3.06 -6.58 59.95
CA GLN A 6 1.91 -6.20 59.15
C GLN A 6 2.39 -6.20 57.69
N ALA A 7 2.05 -7.26 56.96
CA ALA A 7 2.36 -7.39 55.54
C ALA A 7 1.69 -6.25 54.77
N GLY A 8 2.48 -5.29 54.30
CA GLY A 8 2.06 -4.32 53.32
C GLY A 8 1.71 -5.06 52.04
N ILE A 9 0.44 -4.97 51.63
CA ILE A 9 0.00 -5.37 50.30
C ILE A 9 0.71 -4.43 49.33
N VAL A 10 1.74 -4.95 48.65
CA VAL A 10 2.26 -4.34 47.43
C VAL A 10 1.17 -4.56 46.39
N ILE A 11 0.34 -3.54 46.16
CA ILE A 11 -0.53 -3.50 44.98
C ILE A 11 0.41 -3.29 43.80
N LEU A 12 0.82 -4.40 43.19
CA LEU A 12 1.43 -4.41 41.88
C LEU A 12 0.33 -3.93 40.92
N MET A 13 0.36 -2.64 40.55
CA MET A 13 -0.40 -2.18 39.39
C MET A 13 0.20 -2.87 38.18
N ILE A 14 -0.31 -4.05 37.86
CA ILE A 14 -0.25 -4.57 36.51
C ILE A 14 -1.10 -3.57 35.73
N ALA A 15 -0.43 -2.64 35.05
CA ALA A 15 -1.06 -1.88 33.99
C ALA A 15 -1.63 -2.92 33.03
N SER A 16 -2.95 -3.10 33.06
CA SER A 16 -3.68 -3.67 31.95
C SER A 16 -3.24 -2.85 30.73
N LEU A 17 -2.36 -3.41 29.91
CA LEU A 17 -2.18 -2.94 28.55
C LEU A 17 -3.57 -3.05 27.96
N ASN A 18 -4.23 -1.90 27.82
CA ASN A 18 -5.43 -1.82 27.02
C ASN A 18 -5.05 -2.36 25.65
N ASN A 19 -5.49 -3.57 25.32
CA ASN A 19 -5.67 -4.00 23.94
C ASN A 19 -6.78 -3.10 23.36
N ALA A 20 -6.46 -1.83 23.12
CA ALA A 20 -7.05 -1.17 21.97
C ALA A 20 -6.63 -2.04 20.79
N ALA A 21 -7.57 -2.43 19.93
CA ALA A 21 -7.24 -3.06 18.66
C ALA A 21 -6.12 -2.23 18.04
N LYS A 22 -4.93 -2.82 17.93
CA LYS A 22 -3.80 -2.15 17.32
C LYS A 22 -4.21 -1.94 15.86
N CYS A 23 -4.14 -0.70 15.37
CA CYS A 23 -4.23 -0.42 13.94
C CYS A 23 -3.29 -1.40 13.23
N ALA A 24 -3.83 -2.24 12.36
CA ALA A 24 -3.05 -3.22 11.61
C ALA A 24 -2.18 -2.52 10.57
N LEU A 25 -2.66 -1.42 9.97
CA LEU A 25 -1.92 -0.56 9.05
C LEU A 25 -0.83 0.25 9.78
N GLU A 26 0.41 0.12 9.31
CA GLU A 26 1.57 0.87 9.79
C GLU A 26 2.25 1.62 8.63
N ALA A 27 2.75 2.82 8.91
CA ALA A 27 3.58 3.55 7.95
C ALA A 27 4.96 2.91 7.84
N SER A 28 5.52 2.85 6.64
CA SER A 28 6.85 2.27 6.39
C SER A 28 8.00 3.06 7.03
N GLY A 29 7.74 4.33 7.37
CA GLY A 29 8.74 5.30 7.82
C GLY A 29 9.44 6.04 6.69
N GLU A 30 9.24 5.62 5.44
CA GLU A 30 9.71 6.35 4.25
C GLU A 30 8.84 7.58 3.98
N LYS A 31 9.45 8.60 3.38
CA LYS A 31 8.73 9.82 3.00
C LYS A 31 8.00 9.62 1.69
N ALA A 32 6.69 9.85 1.68
CA ALA A 32 5.83 9.76 0.51
C ALA A 32 6.31 10.74 -0.59
N PRO A 33 6.80 10.24 -1.74
CA PRO A 33 7.23 11.10 -2.84
C PRO A 33 6.01 11.61 -3.61
N ILE A 34 5.67 12.90 -3.47
CA ILE A 34 4.48 13.49 -4.12
C ILE A 34 4.88 14.73 -4.93
N ALA A 35 4.37 14.81 -6.15
CA ALA A 35 4.51 15.95 -7.04
C ALA A 35 3.23 16.78 -7.10
N ARG A 36 3.35 18.03 -7.55
CA ARG A 36 2.22 18.76 -8.13
C ARG A 36 1.90 18.15 -9.50
N GLY A 37 0.62 17.91 -9.78
CA GLY A 37 0.15 17.26 -11.00
C GLY A 37 -0.17 15.79 -10.76
N GLU A 38 0.06 14.95 -11.77
CA GLU A 38 -0.21 13.51 -11.72
C GLU A 38 0.79 12.78 -10.82
N ASN A 39 0.25 11.84 -10.03
CA ASN A 39 0.96 10.91 -9.18
C ASN A 39 0.32 9.53 -9.30
N LEU A 40 1.05 8.48 -8.95
CA LEU A 40 0.56 7.12 -8.88
C LEU A 40 0.44 6.68 -7.41
N ILE A 41 -0.71 6.12 -7.05
CA ILE A 41 -0.83 5.24 -5.88
C ILE A 41 -0.99 3.80 -6.40
N ALA A 42 -0.30 2.88 -5.76
CA ALA A 42 -0.32 1.46 -6.09
C ALA A 42 -0.56 0.66 -4.82
N GLY A 43 -1.35 -0.40 -4.91
CA GLY A 43 -1.70 -1.24 -3.77
C GLY A 43 -1.67 -2.71 -4.13
N ALA A 44 -1.08 -3.53 -3.27
CA ALA A 44 -1.20 -4.98 -3.31
C ALA A 44 -2.15 -5.39 -2.20
N ALA A 45 -3.27 -6.00 -2.57
CA ALA A 45 -4.10 -6.77 -1.64
C ALA A 45 -3.53 -8.19 -1.58
N VAL A 46 -3.40 -8.75 -0.38
CA VAL A 46 -2.66 -9.99 -0.14
C VAL A 46 -3.54 -10.95 0.66
N ASN A 47 -3.70 -12.17 0.14
CA ASN A 47 -4.41 -13.25 0.80
C ASN A 47 -3.61 -13.84 1.96
N ASP A 48 -4.32 -14.39 2.95
CA ASP A 48 -3.72 -15.19 4.02
C ASP A 48 -3.26 -16.56 3.56
N SER A 49 -3.98 -17.16 2.61
CA SER A 49 -3.81 -18.55 2.25
C SER A 49 -4.42 -18.90 0.90
N ALA A 50 -3.93 -20.00 0.31
CA ALA A 50 -4.56 -20.59 -0.86
C ALA A 50 -5.94 -21.17 -0.47
N GLY A 51 -7.00 -20.54 -0.96
CA GLY A 51 -8.38 -20.85 -0.60
C GLY A 51 -9.08 -19.78 0.24
N SER A 52 -8.48 -18.61 0.44
CA SER A 52 -9.16 -17.46 1.03
C SER A 52 -10.51 -17.20 0.32
N SER A 53 -11.54 -16.91 1.10
CA SER A 53 -12.92 -16.78 0.60
C SER A 53 -13.21 -15.42 -0.02
N ASP A 54 -12.51 -14.41 0.45
CA ASP A 54 -12.69 -13.01 0.17
C ASP A 54 -11.33 -12.31 0.14
N LEU A 55 -11.31 -11.14 -0.47
CA LEU A 55 -10.17 -10.22 -0.47
C LEU A 55 -10.74 -8.85 -0.78
N THR A 56 -10.28 -7.82 -0.09
CA THR A 56 -10.71 -6.44 -0.31
C THR A 56 -9.52 -5.51 -0.14
N LEU A 57 -9.44 -4.48 -0.98
CA LEU A 57 -8.58 -3.32 -0.74
C LEU A 57 -9.24 -2.03 -1.22
N ILE A 58 -9.44 -1.14 -0.26
CA ILE A 58 -9.92 0.22 -0.46
C ILE A 58 -8.88 1.18 0.11
N ILE A 59 -8.44 2.14 -0.70
CA ILE A 59 -7.43 3.12 -0.29
C ILE A 59 -8.04 4.52 -0.32
N GLN A 60 -7.91 5.25 0.78
CA GLN A 60 -8.23 6.67 0.85
C GLN A 60 -6.96 7.50 1.06
N LEU A 61 -6.69 8.45 0.17
CA LEU A 61 -5.59 9.39 0.33
C LEU A 61 -6.13 10.79 0.54
N LYS A 62 -5.73 11.44 1.63
CA LYS A 62 -6.02 12.84 1.92
C LYS A 62 -4.73 13.67 1.91
N ILE A 63 -4.81 14.83 1.28
CA ILE A 63 -3.75 15.85 1.31
C ILE A 63 -4.35 17.15 1.83
N ASP A 64 -3.81 17.67 2.92
CA ASP A 64 -4.29 18.85 3.64
C ASP A 64 -5.81 18.76 3.92
N GLY A 65 -6.28 17.57 4.32
CA GLY A 65 -7.68 17.25 4.62
C GLY A 65 -8.58 17.05 3.40
N LYS A 66 -8.05 17.16 2.17
CA LYS A 66 -8.82 16.93 0.95
C LYS A 66 -8.57 15.51 0.43
N ILE A 67 -9.65 14.76 0.22
CA ILE A 67 -9.62 13.46 -0.45
C ILE A 67 -9.18 13.65 -1.91
N VAL A 68 -8.16 12.89 -2.31
CA VAL A 68 -7.60 12.83 -3.68
C VAL A 68 -7.70 11.45 -4.31
N VAL A 69 -7.84 10.41 -3.47
CA VAL A 69 -8.17 9.02 -3.83
C VAL A 69 -9.12 8.50 -2.75
N ASP A 70 -10.11 7.72 -3.15
CA ASP A 70 -11.07 7.06 -2.27
C ASP A 70 -11.64 5.84 -3.00
N GLU A 71 -12.54 5.12 -2.34
CA GLU A 71 -13.47 4.21 -3.01
C GLU A 71 -14.13 4.88 -4.24
N GLY A 72 -14.30 4.14 -5.34
CA GLY A 72 -14.87 4.67 -6.58
C GLY A 72 -13.87 5.43 -7.47
N HIS A 73 -12.63 5.66 -7.01
CA HIS A 73 -11.61 6.31 -7.84
C HIS A 73 -11.12 5.40 -8.96
N LYS A 74 -11.00 5.89 -10.19
CA LYS A 74 -10.59 5.07 -11.34
C LYS A 74 -9.26 4.37 -11.10
N CYS A 75 -9.23 3.07 -11.35
CA CYS A 75 -8.04 2.24 -11.18
C CYS A 75 -7.89 1.23 -12.32
N THR A 76 -6.71 0.60 -12.34
CA THR A 76 -6.46 -0.65 -13.03
C THR A 76 -6.03 -1.72 -12.05
N ALA A 77 -6.41 -2.98 -12.28
CA ALA A 77 -6.00 -4.10 -11.45
C ALA A 77 -5.65 -5.36 -12.24
N ILE A 78 -4.83 -6.22 -11.65
CA ILE A 78 -4.50 -7.54 -12.16
C ILE A 78 -4.33 -8.53 -11.00
N GLN A 79 -4.66 -9.80 -11.23
CA GLN A 79 -4.21 -10.91 -10.38
C GLN A 79 -2.91 -11.47 -11.00
N PRO A 80 -1.72 -11.18 -10.46
CA PRO A 80 -0.45 -11.61 -11.06
C PRO A 80 -0.23 -13.12 -10.91
N GLU A 81 0.31 -13.74 -11.95
CA GLU A 81 0.78 -15.15 -11.97
C GLU A 81 2.31 -15.26 -12.01
N GLU A 82 3.00 -14.12 -12.02
CA GLU A 82 4.46 -13.99 -12.05
C GLU A 82 4.89 -12.62 -11.51
N ASN A 83 6.19 -12.45 -11.22
CA ASN A 83 6.75 -11.17 -10.82
C ASN A 83 6.70 -10.16 -11.97
N ILE A 84 6.19 -8.95 -11.72
CA ILE A 84 5.97 -7.93 -12.75
C ILE A 84 6.84 -6.69 -12.46
N PRO A 85 7.73 -6.26 -13.38
CA PRO A 85 7.93 -6.80 -14.73
C PRO A 85 8.80 -8.06 -14.81
N SER A 86 9.50 -8.45 -13.75
CA SER A 86 10.34 -9.67 -13.76
C SER A 86 10.79 -10.08 -12.36
N ASP A 87 11.33 -11.29 -12.19
CA ASP A 87 11.93 -11.77 -10.93
C ASP A 87 13.07 -10.90 -10.36
N LYS A 88 13.67 -10.04 -11.18
CA LYS A 88 14.74 -9.12 -10.74
C LYS A 88 14.21 -7.77 -10.24
N ASP A 89 12.92 -7.53 -10.47
CA ASP A 89 12.23 -6.28 -10.17
C ASP A 89 10.76 -6.61 -9.88
N PRO A 90 10.46 -7.37 -8.80
CA PRO A 90 9.10 -7.83 -8.50
C PRO A 90 8.14 -6.69 -8.15
N THR A 91 8.67 -5.51 -7.77
CA THR A 91 7.87 -4.33 -7.41
C THR A 91 7.93 -3.22 -8.48
N GLY A 92 8.53 -3.47 -9.65
CA GLY A 92 8.65 -2.46 -10.72
C GLY A 92 7.30 -1.98 -11.27
N TRP A 93 6.24 -2.77 -11.10
CA TRP A 93 4.86 -2.39 -11.40
C TRP A 93 4.35 -1.22 -10.55
N THR A 94 4.97 -0.89 -9.42
CA THR A 94 4.60 0.24 -8.57
C THR A 94 5.10 1.58 -9.11
N GLN A 95 5.93 1.55 -10.17
CA GLN A 95 6.54 2.74 -10.76
C GLN A 95 5.55 3.51 -11.65
N PRO A 96 5.57 4.86 -11.63
CA PRO A 96 4.68 5.71 -12.43
C PRO A 96 4.65 5.39 -13.93
N LYS A 97 5.80 4.97 -14.49
CA LYS A 97 5.97 4.74 -15.93
C LYS A 97 5.76 3.28 -16.35
N PHE A 98 5.41 2.39 -15.43
CA PHE A 98 5.08 1.02 -15.81
C PHE A 98 3.79 1.00 -16.65
N ASP A 99 3.79 0.14 -17.67
CA ASP A 99 2.71 0.03 -18.65
C ASP A 99 1.67 -1.00 -18.20
N ASP A 100 0.54 -0.51 -17.69
CA ASP A 100 -0.59 -1.28 -17.16
C ASP A 100 -1.76 -1.37 -18.16
N LYS A 101 -1.56 -1.05 -19.45
CA LYS A 101 -2.65 -0.96 -20.43
C LYS A 101 -3.49 -2.24 -20.57
N ASP A 102 -2.89 -3.38 -20.25
CA ASP A 102 -3.47 -4.73 -20.37
C ASP A 102 -4.14 -5.19 -19.06
N TRP A 103 -4.07 -4.38 -17.99
CA TRP A 103 -4.76 -4.64 -16.72
C TRP A 103 -6.25 -4.29 -16.85
N GLU A 104 -7.06 -4.94 -16.01
CA GLU A 104 -8.50 -4.67 -15.96
C GLU A 104 -8.74 -3.25 -15.47
N LYS A 105 -9.74 -2.56 -16.03
CA LYS A 105 -10.07 -1.16 -15.71
C LYS A 105 -11.37 -1.11 -14.92
N GLY A 106 -11.37 -0.36 -13.83
CA GLY A 106 -12.54 -0.20 -12.99
C GLY A 106 -12.40 1.00 -12.05
N GLU A 107 -13.05 0.88 -10.90
CA GLU A 107 -13.04 1.85 -9.81
C GLU A 107 -12.53 1.17 -8.53
N TYR A 108 -11.86 1.92 -7.65
CA TYR A 108 -11.25 1.41 -6.41
C TYR A 108 -12.31 0.82 -5.47
N GLY A 109 -11.87 -0.12 -4.64
CA GLY A 109 -12.74 -1.18 -4.10
C GLY A 109 -12.46 -2.44 -4.91
N VAL A 110 -11.24 -2.96 -4.78
CA VAL A 110 -10.76 -4.11 -5.56
C VAL A 110 -10.77 -5.35 -4.68
N GLY A 111 -11.26 -6.47 -5.20
CA GLY A 111 -11.44 -7.64 -4.35
C GLY A 111 -12.31 -8.75 -4.95
N TYR A 112 -12.73 -9.69 -4.11
CA TYR A 112 -13.76 -10.68 -4.41
C TYR A 112 -14.41 -11.23 -3.14
N GLY A 113 -15.51 -11.97 -3.30
CA GLY A 113 -16.02 -12.92 -2.29
C GLY A 113 -17.28 -12.50 -1.54
N ASP A 114 -17.49 -11.20 -1.36
CA ASP A 114 -18.59 -10.63 -0.55
C ASP A 114 -19.66 -9.87 -1.36
N ASN A 115 -19.35 -9.52 -2.61
CA ASN A 115 -20.18 -8.73 -3.53
C ASN A 115 -20.33 -7.25 -3.14
N ASP A 116 -19.34 -6.67 -2.47
CA ASP A 116 -19.29 -5.22 -2.23
C ASP A 116 -18.13 -4.50 -2.93
N ASP A 117 -17.24 -5.22 -3.61
CA ASP A 117 -16.20 -4.63 -4.45
C ASP A 117 -16.73 -3.96 -5.74
N ASN A 118 -16.18 -2.78 -6.05
CA ASN A 118 -16.43 -2.07 -7.30
C ASN A 118 -15.73 -2.71 -8.51
N LEU A 119 -14.53 -3.26 -8.29
CA LEU A 119 -13.76 -4.00 -9.28
C LEU A 119 -13.47 -5.41 -8.76
N VAL A 120 -14.36 -6.34 -9.14
CA VAL A 120 -14.25 -7.76 -8.76
C VAL A 120 -13.16 -8.43 -9.58
N ILE A 121 -12.09 -8.88 -8.92
CA ILE A 121 -10.93 -9.54 -9.54
C ILE A 121 -10.29 -10.55 -8.59
N GLY A 122 -10.08 -11.79 -9.07
CA GLY A 122 -9.52 -12.87 -8.27
C GLY A 122 -10.56 -13.89 -7.79
N LYS A 123 -10.08 -14.94 -7.10
CA LYS A 123 -10.93 -16.05 -6.61
C LYS A 123 -10.24 -16.93 -5.52
N GLY A 124 -9.30 -16.37 -4.76
CA GLY A 124 -8.65 -17.07 -3.64
C GLY A 124 -7.55 -18.07 -3.97
N ASP A 125 -7.21 -18.27 -5.25
CA ASP A 125 -6.22 -19.27 -5.67
C ASP A 125 -4.80 -18.73 -5.84
N LEU A 126 -4.65 -17.40 -5.95
CA LEU A 126 -3.36 -16.71 -6.05
C LEU A 126 -3.19 -15.76 -4.86
N ALA A 127 -1.95 -15.42 -4.55
CA ALA A 127 -1.63 -14.72 -3.31
C ALA A 127 -2.05 -13.25 -3.32
N MET A 128 -2.14 -12.61 -4.49
CA MET A 128 -2.30 -11.16 -4.55
C MET A 128 -3.25 -10.67 -5.62
N VAL A 129 -3.73 -9.44 -5.42
CA VAL A 129 -4.29 -8.55 -6.43
C VAL A 129 -3.48 -7.25 -6.42
N TYR A 130 -2.97 -6.84 -7.58
CA TYR A 130 -2.30 -5.56 -7.75
C TYR A 130 -3.28 -4.53 -8.29
N SER A 131 -3.21 -3.31 -7.76
CA SER A 131 -4.03 -2.18 -8.18
C SER A 131 -3.18 -0.92 -8.36
N ARG A 132 -3.58 -0.08 -9.30
CA ARG A 132 -2.92 1.19 -9.64
C ARG A 132 -3.96 2.26 -9.90
N ALA A 133 -3.80 3.44 -9.32
CA ALA A 133 -4.57 4.63 -9.69
C ALA A 133 -3.72 5.89 -9.81
N VAL A 134 -4.00 6.65 -10.86
CA VAL A 134 -3.44 7.99 -11.03
C VAL A 134 -4.31 9.01 -10.31
N PHE A 135 -3.69 9.92 -9.57
CA PHE A 135 -4.37 11.01 -8.86
C PHE A 135 -3.69 12.36 -9.10
N GLU A 136 -4.47 13.44 -9.02
CA GLU A 136 -3.99 14.79 -9.29
C GLU A 136 -3.85 15.63 -8.01
N VAL A 137 -2.68 16.23 -7.81
CA VAL A 137 -2.37 17.10 -6.68
C VAL A 137 -2.20 18.54 -7.16
N LYS A 138 -3.09 19.43 -6.71
CA LYS A 138 -3.07 20.86 -7.10
C LYS A 138 -1.93 21.64 -6.47
N SER A 139 -1.60 21.32 -5.21
CA SER A 139 -0.57 21.97 -4.41
C SER A 139 -0.03 20.96 -3.39
N ILE A 140 1.29 20.92 -3.24
CA ILE A 140 1.98 20.10 -2.23
C ILE A 140 3.15 20.91 -1.66
N ARG A 141 3.37 20.79 -0.35
CA ARG A 141 4.52 21.39 0.35
C ARG A 141 5.15 20.32 1.24
N SER A 142 6.39 20.55 1.67
CA SER A 142 7.09 19.64 2.59
C SER A 142 6.42 19.52 3.97
N ASN A 143 5.51 20.43 4.30
CA ASN A 143 4.72 20.42 5.53
C ASN A 143 3.22 20.20 5.27
N SER A 144 2.83 19.74 4.07
CA SER A 144 1.45 19.32 3.82
C SER A 144 1.14 18.10 4.69
N LYS A 145 -0.07 18.05 5.23
CA LYS A 145 -0.56 16.88 5.97
C LYS A 145 -0.99 15.82 4.98
N VAL A 146 -0.38 14.64 5.02
CA VAL A 146 -0.80 13.50 4.19
C VAL A 146 -1.28 12.37 5.09
N GLU A 147 -2.51 11.95 4.87
CA GLU A 147 -3.16 10.87 5.62
C GLU A 147 -3.53 9.79 4.63
N LEU A 148 -3.02 8.58 4.85
CA LEU A 148 -3.34 7.39 4.07
C LEU A 148 -4.23 6.49 4.92
N GLY A 149 -5.40 6.16 4.39
CA GLY A 149 -6.35 5.24 4.97
C GLY A 149 -6.45 3.97 4.12
N ALA A 150 -6.61 2.81 4.77
CA ALA A 150 -6.93 1.56 4.10
C ALA A 150 -8.03 0.79 4.84
N ASP A 151 -8.91 0.14 4.09
CA ASP A 151 -9.81 -0.91 4.56
C ASP A 151 -9.49 -2.15 3.71
N PHE A 152 -9.15 -3.27 4.33
CA PHE A 152 -8.54 -4.39 3.62
C PHE A 152 -8.78 -5.75 4.29
N ASP A 153 -8.73 -6.79 3.46
CA ASP A 153 -8.91 -8.20 3.80
C ASP A 153 -8.14 -9.01 2.75
N ASP A 154 -7.24 -9.96 3.05
CA ASP A 154 -6.69 -10.24 4.36
C ASP A 154 -5.59 -9.24 4.76
N GLY A 155 -4.92 -8.61 3.79
CA GLY A 155 -3.75 -7.78 4.07
C GLY A 155 -3.37 -6.86 2.92
N CYS A 156 -2.47 -5.91 3.19
CA CYS A 156 -2.08 -4.94 2.17
C CYS A 156 -0.65 -4.39 2.25
N VAL A 157 -0.17 -3.93 1.10
CA VAL A 157 1.03 -3.07 0.96
C VAL A 157 0.71 -1.94 -0.03
N ILE A 158 1.12 -0.70 0.29
CA ILE A 158 0.75 0.50 -0.45
C ILE A 158 1.99 1.33 -0.79
N TRP A 159 2.10 1.72 -2.07
CA TRP A 159 3.16 2.56 -2.61
C TRP A 159 2.62 3.87 -3.18
N ILE A 160 3.41 4.93 -3.05
CA ILE A 160 3.20 6.19 -3.79
C ILE A 160 4.42 6.41 -4.67
N ASN A 161 4.20 6.54 -5.98
CA ASN A 161 5.24 6.70 -7.00
C ASN A 161 6.46 5.77 -6.81
N GLY A 162 6.20 4.49 -6.53
CA GLY A 162 7.22 3.46 -6.39
C GLY A 162 7.95 3.38 -5.04
N VAL A 163 7.53 4.16 -4.03
CA VAL A 163 8.04 4.06 -2.66
C VAL A 163 6.95 3.50 -1.77
N GLU A 164 7.26 2.45 -1.02
CA GLU A 164 6.34 1.87 -0.04
C GLU A 164 6.11 2.89 1.08
N VAL A 165 4.85 3.20 1.37
CA VAL A 165 4.47 4.21 2.37
C VAL A 165 3.71 3.62 3.55
N ALA A 166 3.02 2.49 3.34
CA ALA A 166 2.34 1.77 4.41
C ALA A 166 2.16 0.30 4.04
N ARG A 167 2.01 -0.53 5.08
CA ARG A 167 1.66 -1.94 4.96
C ARG A 167 0.94 -2.41 6.22
N GLU A 168 0.32 -3.56 6.11
CA GLU A 168 -0.14 -4.30 7.27
C GLU A 168 1.04 -4.77 8.14
N SER A 169 0.87 -4.71 9.46
CA SER A 169 1.84 -5.12 10.47
C SER A 169 1.60 -6.56 10.97
N ASN A 170 2.66 -7.19 11.46
CA ASN A 170 2.64 -8.56 12.02
C ASN A 170 2.30 -9.66 11.00
N THR A 171 2.59 -9.43 9.73
CA THR A 171 2.46 -10.40 8.63
C THR A 171 3.81 -11.03 8.26
N ASP A 172 3.77 -12.07 7.44
CA ASP A 172 4.94 -12.69 6.81
C ASP A 172 5.25 -12.09 5.41
N ILE A 173 4.64 -10.95 5.06
CA ILE A 173 4.93 -10.26 3.78
C ILE A 173 6.37 -9.72 3.82
N PRO A 174 7.25 -10.11 2.88
CA PRO A 174 8.63 -9.63 2.85
C PRO A 174 8.72 -8.14 2.51
N ASP A 175 9.88 -7.52 2.76
CA ASP A 175 10.14 -6.11 2.42
C ASP A 175 9.97 -5.83 0.92
N GLU A 176 10.28 -6.82 0.08
CA GLU A 176 10.08 -6.79 -1.36
C GLU A 176 9.11 -7.93 -1.75
N PRO A 177 7.79 -7.65 -1.80
CA PRO A 177 6.80 -8.68 -2.07
C PRO A 177 6.90 -9.21 -3.50
N GLU A 178 6.96 -10.53 -3.62
CA GLU A 178 6.76 -11.26 -4.88
C GLU A 178 5.27 -11.60 -5.07
N TRP A 179 4.88 -11.94 -6.30
CA TRP A 179 3.50 -12.26 -6.67
C TRP A 179 2.85 -13.39 -5.87
N ASP A 180 3.64 -14.29 -5.28
CA ASP A 180 3.23 -15.44 -4.46
C ASP A 180 3.55 -15.27 -2.96
N SER A 181 3.74 -14.03 -2.50
CA SER A 181 3.84 -13.73 -1.07
C SER A 181 2.45 -13.67 -0.44
N TRP A 182 2.29 -14.31 0.72
CA TRP A 182 1.02 -14.43 1.46
C TRP A 182 1.16 -13.69 2.79
N THR A 183 0.06 -13.27 3.42
CA THR A 183 0.14 -12.62 4.75
C THR A 183 0.49 -13.60 5.85
N ASP A 184 0.07 -14.87 5.74
CA ASP A 184 0.35 -15.93 6.71
C ASP A 184 1.15 -17.09 6.10
N LYS A 185 2.40 -17.25 6.55
CA LYS A 185 3.25 -18.45 6.33
C LYS A 185 3.64 -19.09 7.67
N GLY A 186 2.77 -18.99 8.66
CA GLY A 186 2.95 -19.52 10.01
C GLY A 186 2.90 -18.48 11.13
N SER A 187 2.62 -17.21 10.81
CA SER A 187 2.32 -16.15 11.79
C SER A 187 0.94 -16.32 12.44
N GLY A 188 0.00 -17.00 11.77
CA GLY A 188 -1.39 -17.12 12.20
C GLY A 188 -2.15 -15.80 12.11
N HIS A 189 -1.70 -14.92 11.21
CA HIS A 189 -2.24 -13.59 11.02
C HIS A 189 -3.51 -13.62 10.16
N SER A 190 -4.55 -12.86 10.55
CA SER A 190 -5.70 -12.56 9.70
C SER A 190 -6.22 -11.15 10.02
N HIS A 191 -6.77 -10.47 9.03
CA HIS A 191 -7.42 -9.18 9.19
C HIS A 191 -8.61 -9.09 8.24
N GLU A 192 -9.66 -8.40 8.66
CA GLU A 192 -10.93 -8.34 7.94
C GLU A 192 -11.30 -6.90 7.64
N ALA A 193 -11.88 -6.69 6.46
CA ALA A 193 -12.43 -5.39 6.11
C ALA A 193 -13.67 -5.06 6.97
N SER A 194 -13.97 -3.77 7.08
CA SER A 194 -14.98 -3.26 8.02
C SER A 194 -16.44 -3.62 7.67
N LYS A 195 -16.71 -4.02 6.42
CA LYS A 195 -18.04 -4.39 5.90
C LYS A 195 -19.09 -3.27 6.11
N THR A 196 -18.67 -1.99 6.07
CA THR A 196 -19.54 -0.81 6.22
C THR A 196 -19.58 0.10 4.99
N ASP A 197 -20.67 0.85 4.81
CA ASP A 197 -20.80 1.91 3.81
C ASP A 197 -21.09 3.26 4.52
N PRO A 198 -20.15 4.24 4.52
CA PRO A 198 -18.82 4.16 3.89
C PRO A 198 -17.85 3.22 4.65
N PRO A 199 -16.74 2.79 4.03
CA PRO A 199 -15.71 1.97 4.67
C PRO A 199 -15.11 2.62 5.92
N THR A 200 -14.76 1.79 6.91
CA THR A 200 -14.08 2.25 8.13
C THR A 200 -12.57 2.08 7.98
N TYR A 201 -11.92 3.14 7.49
CA TYR A 201 -10.48 3.13 7.24
C TYR A 201 -9.61 3.14 8.50
N GLU A 202 -8.54 2.36 8.45
CA GLU A 202 -7.37 2.50 9.30
C GLU A 202 -6.42 3.55 8.74
N PHE A 203 -6.06 4.58 9.52
CA PHE A 203 -5.27 5.71 9.04
C PHE A 203 -3.84 5.77 9.60
N VAL A 204 -2.91 6.14 8.73
CA VAL A 204 -1.54 6.56 9.08
C VAL A 204 -1.23 7.95 8.52
N GLU A 205 -0.42 8.72 9.24
CA GLU A 205 0.11 9.99 8.76
C GLU A 205 1.46 9.77 8.06
N LEU A 206 1.65 10.38 6.89
CA LEU A 206 2.85 10.22 6.07
C LEU A 206 3.66 11.51 6.02
N ASP A 207 4.98 11.40 6.21
CA ASP A 207 5.91 12.48 5.91
C ASP A 207 6.03 12.69 4.40
N VAL A 208 6.09 13.95 3.96
CA VAL A 208 6.13 14.27 2.52
C VAL A 208 7.55 14.54 2.02
N LYS A 209 7.88 13.92 0.88
CA LYS A 209 8.99 14.31 0.02
C LYS A 209 8.44 14.92 -1.26
N VAL A 210 8.56 16.24 -1.41
CA VAL A 210 8.13 16.91 -2.65
C VAL A 210 9.09 16.57 -3.79
N ILE A 211 8.57 16.04 -4.89
CA ILE A 211 9.34 15.66 -6.08
C ILE A 211 8.90 16.44 -7.33
N GLY A 212 9.68 16.33 -8.42
CA GLY A 212 9.27 16.75 -9.76
C GLY A 212 8.22 15.81 -10.36
N ASN A 213 7.74 16.10 -11.58
CA ASN A 213 6.74 15.28 -12.25
C ASN A 213 7.21 13.81 -12.40
N PRO A 214 6.57 12.83 -11.74
CA PRO A 214 6.99 11.43 -11.78
C PRO A 214 6.81 10.77 -13.16
N PHE A 215 5.94 11.33 -13.99
CA PHE A 215 5.70 10.88 -15.36
C PHE A 215 6.60 11.59 -16.39
N ALA A 216 7.44 12.54 -15.98
CA ALA A 216 8.32 13.25 -16.90
C ALA A 216 9.30 12.28 -17.57
N VAL A 217 9.36 12.31 -18.91
CA VAL A 217 10.41 11.60 -19.66
C VAL A 217 11.72 12.32 -19.35
N GLU A 218 12.71 11.61 -18.80
CA GLU A 218 14.06 12.15 -18.69
C GLU A 218 14.50 12.57 -20.11
N PRO A 219 15.01 13.80 -20.30
CA PRO A 219 15.65 14.15 -21.56
C PRO A 219 16.65 13.05 -21.88
N ALA A 220 16.57 12.50 -23.08
CA ALA A 220 17.48 11.44 -23.50
C ALA A 220 18.92 11.98 -23.49
N ASP A 221 19.62 11.86 -22.37
CA ASP A 221 21.08 12.02 -22.27
C ASP A 221 21.81 10.98 -23.16
N LYS A 222 21.06 10.03 -23.75
CA LYS A 222 21.51 9.15 -24.83
C LYS A 222 21.66 9.82 -26.20
N LEU A 223 21.11 11.02 -26.44
CA LEU A 223 21.32 11.73 -27.70
C LEU A 223 22.65 12.52 -27.70
N ALA A 224 23.11 13.05 -26.56
CA ALA A 224 24.39 13.76 -26.51
C ALA A 224 25.59 12.82 -26.70
N ALA A 225 25.51 11.59 -26.18
CA ALA A 225 26.56 10.58 -26.36
C ALA A 225 26.64 10.05 -27.81
N SER A 226 25.49 9.82 -28.46
CA SER A 226 25.45 9.29 -29.83
C SER A 226 25.90 10.29 -30.90
N TRP A 227 25.71 11.60 -30.70
CA TRP A 227 26.27 12.63 -31.60
C TRP A 227 27.78 12.86 -31.40
N GLY A 228 28.32 12.58 -30.21
CA GLY A 228 29.76 12.66 -29.93
C GLY A 228 30.55 11.56 -30.63
N GLU A 229 30.00 10.34 -30.69
CA GLU A 229 30.62 9.19 -31.35
C GLU A 229 30.59 9.30 -32.89
N ILE A 230 29.54 9.91 -33.47
CA ILE A 230 29.44 10.12 -34.93
C ILE A 230 30.45 11.18 -35.43
N LYS A 231 30.84 12.15 -34.60
CA LYS A 231 31.85 13.15 -34.96
C LYS A 231 33.29 12.66 -34.80
N ALA A 232 33.52 11.56 -34.09
CA ALA A 232 34.85 10.96 -33.93
C ALA A 232 35.22 9.97 -35.06
N GLY A 233 34.28 9.70 -35.97
CA GLY A 233 34.44 8.78 -37.11
C GLY A 233 34.72 9.44 -38.47
N TYR A 234 35.11 10.73 -38.51
CA TYR A 234 35.59 11.43 -39.70
C TYR A 234 36.99 12.00 -39.48
#